data_AF-A0A8J3N414-F1
#
_entry.id   AF-A0A8J3N414-F1
#
_cell.length_a   1.000
_cell.length_b   1.000
_cell.length_c   1.000
_cell.angle_alpha   90.00
_cell.angle_beta   90.00
_cell.angle_gamma   90.00
#
_symmetry.space_group_name_H-M   'P 1'
#
loop_
_entity.id
_entity.type
_entity.pdbx_description
1 polymer ?
#
loop_
_entity_poly.entity_id
_entity_poly.type
_entity_poly.pdbx_seq_one_letter_code
_entity_poly.pdbx_strand_id
1 'polypeptide(L)'
;MTIALTKQAVEQARWTAQAAQVLHQHAPIIARTCAEASENTIIVAIVEQDCSFGGSWSLPREQLHERVQHLEDQEGKWLLTFAPLASLEVIEQQCTSVNRLASKRGEVIERWLSKHTS
;
A
#
# COMPACT_ATOMS: atom_id res chain seq x y z
N MET A 1 23.13 -3.64 16.16
CA MET A 1 21.93 -4.24 15.54
C MET A 1 20.75 -3.27 15.44
N THR A 2 20.49 -2.42 16.44
CA THR A 2 19.33 -1.49 16.47
C THR A 2 19.29 -0.44 15.35
N ILE A 3 20.45 0.07 14.91
CA ILE A 3 20.56 1.11 13.87
C ILE A 3 20.18 0.58 12.47
N ALA A 4 20.53 -0.67 12.16
CA ALA A 4 20.19 -1.28 10.87
C ALA A 4 18.68 -1.50 10.74
N LEU A 5 18.04 -1.99 11.81
CA LEU A 5 16.59 -2.19 11.87
C LEU A 5 15.81 -0.87 11.77
N THR A 6 16.37 0.24 12.30
CA THR A 6 15.72 1.56 12.21
C THR A 6 15.91 2.22 10.85
N LYS A 7 17.03 2.01 10.16
CA LYS A 7 17.20 2.45 8.75
C LYS A 7 16.23 1.71 7.81
N GLN A 8 16.14 0.38 7.94
CA GLN A 8 15.19 -0.43 7.18
C GLN A 8 13.73 0.02 7.42
N ALA A 9 13.39 0.39 8.66
CA ALA A 9 12.06 0.91 8.98
C ALA A 9 11.75 2.27 8.32
N VAL A 10 12.76 3.13 8.15
CA VAL A 10 12.62 4.40 7.38
C VAL A 10 12.38 4.10 5.91
N GLU A 11 13.18 3.21 5.31
CA GLU A 11 13.03 2.81 3.92
C GLU A 11 11.64 2.20 3.64
N GLN A 12 11.16 1.33 4.53
CA GLN A 12 9.82 0.75 4.43
C GLN A 12 8.71 1.80 4.56
N ALA A 13 8.87 2.79 5.44
CA ALA A 13 7.94 3.89 5.58
C ALA A 13 7.89 4.77 4.31
N ARG A 14 9.05 5.06 3.71
CA ARG A 14 9.14 5.79 2.45
C ARG A 14 8.50 5.01 1.30
N TRP A 15 8.79 3.72 1.19
CA TRP A 15 8.18 2.86 0.17
C TRP A 15 6.66 2.78 0.31
N THR A 16 6.14 2.64 1.53
CA THR A 16 4.69 2.65 1.80
C THR A 16 4.04 3.98 1.39
N ALA A 17 4.69 5.12 1.70
CA ALA A 17 4.20 6.44 1.31
C ALA A 17 4.15 6.59 -0.22
N GLN A 18 5.20 6.15 -0.90
CA GLN A 18 5.29 6.19 -2.37
C GLN A 18 4.24 5.28 -3.02
N ALA A 19 4.08 4.05 -2.52
CA ALA A 19 3.07 3.13 -3.04
C ALA A 19 1.65 3.68 -2.89
N ALA A 20 1.33 4.26 -1.72
CA ALA A 20 0.04 4.92 -1.52
C ALA A 20 -0.18 6.11 -2.48
N GLN A 21 0.88 6.84 -2.83
CA GLN A 21 0.80 7.92 -3.82
C GLN A 21 0.57 7.39 -5.25
N VAL A 22 1.23 6.29 -5.63
CA VAL A 22 1.01 5.63 -6.93
C VAL A 22 -0.44 5.18 -7.05
N LEU A 23 -0.99 4.54 -6.02
CA LEU A 23 -2.39 4.13 -6.02
C LEU A 23 -3.35 5.32 -6.07
N HIS A 24 -3.05 6.42 -5.38
CA HIS A 24 -3.85 7.64 -5.48
C HIS A 24 -3.90 8.17 -6.92
N GLN A 25 -2.77 8.16 -7.65
CA GLN A 25 -2.74 8.59 -9.06
C GLN A 25 -3.58 7.68 -9.97
N HIS A 26 -3.77 6.41 -9.59
CA HIS A 26 -4.54 5.42 -10.33
C HIS A 26 -5.92 5.16 -9.71
N ALA A 27 -6.37 6.00 -8.77
CA ALA A 27 -7.64 5.84 -8.08
C ALA A 27 -8.85 5.69 -9.03
N PRO A 28 -8.93 6.38 -10.19
CA PRO A 28 -10.01 6.16 -11.16
C PRO A 28 -10.05 4.74 -11.75
N ILE A 29 -8.90 4.09 -11.94
CA ILE A 29 -8.82 2.71 -12.44
C ILE A 29 -9.28 1.74 -11.34
N ILE A 30 -8.81 1.96 -10.12
CA ILE A 30 -9.21 1.17 -8.95
C ILE A 30 -10.73 1.29 -8.72
N ALA A 31 -11.28 2.50 -8.81
CA ALA A 31 -12.72 2.75 -8.65
C ALA A 31 -13.54 2.01 -9.71
N ARG A 32 -13.06 1.92 -10.95
CA ARG A 32 -13.69 1.12 -12.00
C ARG A 32 -13.70 -0.36 -11.63
N THR A 33 -12.57 -0.90 -11.18
CA THR A 33 -12.50 -2.29 -10.69
C THR A 33 -13.46 -2.52 -9.52
N CYS A 34 -13.57 -1.57 -8.58
CA CYS A 34 -14.51 -1.65 -7.47
C CYS A 34 -15.98 -1.64 -7.92
N ALA A 35 -16.32 -0.86 -8.96
CA ALA A 35 -17.67 -0.77 -9.49
C ALA A 35 -18.10 -2.04 -10.25
N GLU A 36 -17.15 -2.75 -10.86
CA GLU A 36 -17.38 -4.00 -11.60
C GLU A 36 -17.34 -5.26 -10.71
N ALA A 37 -16.87 -5.11 -9.47
CA ALA A 37 -16.68 -6.20 -8.52
C ALA A 37 -18.00 -6.66 -7.86
N SER A 38 -18.12 -7.97 -7.62
CA SER A 38 -19.27 -8.53 -6.90
C SER A 38 -19.13 -8.37 -5.39
N GLU A 39 -20.24 -8.42 -4.65
CA GLU A 39 -20.26 -8.16 -3.20
C GLU A 39 -19.37 -9.10 -2.36
N ASN A 40 -19.12 -10.33 -2.83
CA ASN A 40 -18.26 -11.30 -2.14
C ASN A 40 -16.79 -11.27 -2.62
N THR A 41 -16.36 -10.16 -3.22
CA THR A 41 -14.97 -9.97 -3.65
C THR A 41 -14.27 -8.87 -2.86
N ILE A 42 -12.94 -8.87 -2.93
CA ILE A 42 -12.06 -7.83 -2.43
C ILE A 42 -11.24 -7.34 -3.61
N ILE A 43 -11.09 -6.04 -3.74
CA ILE A 43 -10.26 -5.46 -4.77
C ILE A 43 -8.87 -5.31 -4.19
N VAL A 44 -7.88 -5.85 -4.88
CA VAL A 44 -6.47 -5.69 -4.55
C VAL A 44 -5.86 -4.78 -5.59
N ALA A 45 -5.21 -3.70 -5.16
CA ALA A 45 -4.38 -2.86 -6.01
C ALA A 45 -2.91 -3.06 -5.63
N ILE A 46 -2.04 -3.22 -6.63
CA ILE A 46 -0.63 -3.51 -6.43
C ILE A 46 0.24 -2.39 -6.95
N VAL A 47 1.34 -2.18 -6.24
CA VAL A 47 2.48 -1.39 -6.66
C VAL A 47 3.69 -2.32 -6.76
N GLU A 48 4.33 -2.28 -7.91
CA GLU A 48 5.54 -3.03 -8.22
C GLU A 48 6.75 -2.44 -7.47
N GLN A 49 7.86 -3.18 -7.39
CA GLN A 49 9.07 -2.72 -6.70
C GLN A 49 9.67 -1.44 -7.32
N ASP A 50 9.50 -1.25 -8.64
CA ASP A 50 9.91 -0.05 -9.35
C ASP A 50 8.98 1.15 -9.13
N CYS A 51 8.03 1.02 -8.21
CA CYS A 51 6.99 2.00 -7.91
C CYS A 51 6.07 2.29 -9.10
N SER A 52 5.95 1.35 -10.04
CA SER A 52 4.91 1.39 -11.07
C SER A 52 3.60 0.78 -10.56
N PHE A 53 2.49 1.17 -11.17
CA PHE A 53 1.18 0.57 -10.87
C PHE A 53 1.09 -0.81 -11.53
N GLY A 54 1.00 -1.86 -10.70
CA GLY A 54 0.93 -3.25 -11.15
C GLY A 54 -0.47 -3.70 -11.57
N GLY A 55 -1.49 -2.87 -11.33
CA GLY A 55 -2.89 -3.15 -11.67
C GLY A 55 -3.81 -3.29 -10.46
N SER A 56 -5.09 -3.52 -10.76
CA SER A 56 -6.13 -3.82 -9.78
C SER A 56 -6.95 -5.03 -10.21
N TRP A 57 -7.25 -5.93 -9.28
CA TRP A 57 -8.01 -7.15 -9.53
C TRP A 57 -9.07 -7.36 -8.45
N SER A 58 -10.22 -7.90 -8.85
CA SER A 58 -11.21 -8.45 -7.93
C SER A 58 -10.87 -9.90 -7.60
N LEU A 59 -10.72 -10.23 -6.32
CA LEU A 59 -10.50 -11.59 -5.84
C LEU A 59 -11.69 -12.03 -4.98
N PRO A 60 -12.17 -13.28 -5.09
CA PRO A 60 -13.09 -13.84 -4.11
C PRO A 60 -12.49 -13.75 -2.70
N ARG A 61 -13.30 -13.36 -1.71
CA ARG A 61 -12.81 -13.11 -0.34
C ARG A 61 -12.12 -14.35 0.26
N GLU A 62 -12.57 -15.54 -0.08
CA GLU A 62 -11.99 -16.82 0.34
C GLU A 62 -10.57 -17.06 -0.20
N GLN A 63 -10.20 -16.45 -1.33
CA GLN A 63 -8.88 -16.58 -1.94
C GLN A 63 -7.89 -15.52 -1.44
N LEU A 64 -8.34 -14.56 -0.63
CA LEU A 64 -7.52 -13.43 -0.20
C LEU A 64 -6.25 -13.89 0.52
N HIS A 65 -6.36 -14.82 1.48
CA HIS A 65 -5.24 -15.21 2.32
C HIS A 65 -4.11 -15.86 1.51
N GLU A 66 -4.46 -16.84 0.67
CA GLU A 66 -3.50 -17.54 -0.18
C GLU A 66 -2.84 -16.60 -1.19
N ARG A 67 -3.62 -15.67 -1.77
CA ARG A 67 -3.11 -14.75 -2.79
C ARG A 67 -2.24 -13.64 -2.20
N VAL A 68 -2.61 -13.09 -1.04
CA VAL A 68 -1.81 -12.08 -0.33
C VAL A 68 -0.46 -12.67 0.08
N GLN A 69 -0.44 -13.87 0.67
CA GLN A 69 0.81 -14.54 1.02
C GLN A 69 1.72 -14.72 -0.20
N HIS A 70 1.17 -15.18 -1.32
CA HIS A 70 1.95 -15.35 -2.54
C HIS A 70 2.53 -14.03 -3.07
N LEU A 71 1.76 -12.94 -3.03
CA LEU A 71 2.20 -11.61 -3.50
C LEU A 71 3.25 -10.97 -2.57
N GLU A 72 3.12 -11.18 -1.26
CA GLU A 72 4.07 -10.69 -0.25
C GLU A 72 5.37 -11.50 -0.28
N ASP A 73 5.30 -12.83 -0.36
CA ASP A 73 6.46 -13.72 -0.25
C ASP A 73 7.30 -13.82 -1.53
N GLN A 74 6.70 -13.66 -2.71
CA GLN A 74 7.41 -13.97 -3.97
C GLN A 74 7.89 -12.75 -4.76
N GLU A 75 7.30 -11.58 -4.57
CA GLU A 75 7.54 -10.46 -5.51
C GLU A 75 7.87 -9.13 -4.84
N GLY A 76 7.95 -9.08 -3.49
CA GLY A 76 8.23 -7.84 -2.76
C GLY A 76 7.30 -6.70 -3.21
N LYS A 77 6.05 -7.04 -3.52
CA LYS A 77 5.04 -6.12 -4.00
C LYS A 77 4.39 -5.43 -2.82
N TRP A 78 3.98 -4.19 -3.03
CA TRP A 78 3.14 -3.50 -2.07
C TRP A 78 1.69 -3.59 -2.52
N LEU A 79 0.77 -3.86 -1.60
CA LEU A 79 -0.64 -4.01 -1.91
C LEU A 79 -1.54 -3.24 -0.95
N LEU A 80 -2.69 -2.79 -1.48
CA LEU A 80 -3.77 -2.23 -0.68
C LEU A 80 -5.09 -2.83 -1.14
N THR A 81 -5.94 -3.14 -0.18
CA THR A 81 -7.25 -3.70 -0.44
C THR A 81 -8.36 -2.67 -0.31
N PHE A 82 -9.39 -2.83 -1.14
CA PHE A 82 -10.58 -2.01 -1.17
C PHE A 82 -11.83 -2.89 -1.15
N ALA A 83 -12.90 -2.35 -0.58
CA ALA A 83 -14.21 -2.98 -0.62
C ALA A 83 -14.84 -2.85 -2.02
N PRO A 84 -15.70 -3.80 -2.42
CA PRO A 84 -16.51 -3.64 -3.62
C PRO A 84 -17.38 -2.38 -3.49
N LEU A 85 -17.65 -1.75 -4.63
CA LEU A 85 -18.41 -0.49 -4.73
C LEU A 85 -17.78 0.71 -3.99
N ALA A 86 -16.53 0.62 -3.54
CA ALA A 86 -15.82 1.78 -2.99
C ALA A 86 -15.79 2.91 -4.03
N SER A 87 -16.25 4.09 -3.62
CA SER A 87 -16.24 5.28 -4.48
C SER A 87 -14.82 5.79 -4.68
N LEU A 88 -14.63 6.58 -5.74
CA LEU A 88 -13.35 7.26 -6.00
C LEU A 88 -12.87 8.07 -4.77
N GLU A 89 -13.78 8.83 -4.14
CA GLU A 89 -13.46 9.63 -2.96
C GLU A 89 -12.95 8.77 -1.79
N VAL A 90 -13.59 7.62 -1.54
CA VAL A 90 -13.15 6.68 -0.49
C VAL A 90 -11.75 6.13 -0.79
N ILE A 91 -11.49 5.80 -2.05
CA ILE A 91 -10.17 5.30 -2.50
C ILE A 91 -9.09 6.37 -2.32
N GLU A 92 -9.35 7.60 -2.77
CA GLU A 92 -8.43 8.74 -2.61
C GLU A 92 -8.16 9.06 -1.13
N GLN A 93 -9.20 9.05 -0.30
CA GLN A 93 -9.09 9.28 1.14
C GLN A 93 -8.25 8.19 1.83
N GLN A 94 -8.46 6.93 1.47
CA GLN A 94 -7.69 5.81 2.01
C GLN A 94 -6.21 5.92 1.61
N CYS A 95 -5.92 6.19 0.33
CA CYS A 95 -4.55 6.38 -0.15
C CYS A 95 -3.86 7.56 0.56
N THR A 96 -4.55 8.70 0.69
CA THR A 96 -4.05 9.88 1.40
C THR A 96 -3.75 9.57 2.87
N SER A 97 -4.64 8.81 3.54
CA SER A 97 -4.48 8.43 4.94
C SER A 97 -3.27 7.52 5.17
N VAL A 98 -3.08 6.53 4.29
CA VAL A 98 -1.91 5.63 4.33
C VAL A 98 -0.62 6.41 4.08
N ASN A 99 -0.58 7.25 3.05
CA ASN A 99 0.59 8.08 2.75
C ASN A 99 0.96 8.96 3.96
N ARG A 100 -0.01 9.70 4.52
CA ARG A 100 0.22 10.56 5.68
C ARG A 100 0.75 9.79 6.88
N LEU A 101 0.20 8.61 7.16
CA LEU A 101 0.63 7.78 8.29
C LEU A 101 2.06 7.27 8.09
N ALA A 102 2.37 6.78 6.89
CA ALA A 102 3.68 6.25 6.53
C ALA A 102 4.75 7.35 6.59
N SER A 103 4.48 8.52 5.97
CA SER A 103 5.37 9.68 6.00
C SER A 103 5.67 10.14 7.43
N LYS A 104 4.62 10.29 8.26
CA LYS A 104 4.80 10.68 9.68
C LYS A 104 5.61 9.66 10.47
N ARG A 105 5.42 8.35 10.23
CA ARG A 105 6.22 7.30 10.86
C ARG A 105 7.69 7.39 10.45
N GLY A 106 7.96 7.57 9.15
CA GLY A 106 9.32 7.75 8.63
C GLY A 106 10.04 8.92 9.29
N GLU A 107 9.42 10.10 9.33
CA GLU A 107 9.99 11.29 9.97
C GLU A 107 10.32 11.10 11.46
N VAL A 108 9.46 10.39 12.20
CA VAL A 108 9.69 10.13 13.63
C VAL A 108 10.92 9.24 13.83
N ILE A 109 11.06 8.19 13.01
CA ILE A 109 12.20 7.26 13.08
C ILE A 109 13.48 7.97 12.64
N GLU A 110 13.43 8.78 11.57
CA GLU A 110 14.56 9.59 11.12
C GLU A 110 15.02 10.57 12.21
N ARG A 111 14.09 11.29 12.84
CA ARG A 111 14.41 12.20 13.95
C ARG A 111 15.05 11.47 15.14
N TRP A 112 14.60 10.25 15.43
CA TRP A 112 15.21 9.43 16.48
C TRP A 112 16.64 9.02 16.10
N LEU A 113 16.87 8.58 14.86
CA LEU A 113 18.18 8.20 14.34
C LEU A 113 19.18 9.37 14.40
N SER A 114 18.80 10.55 13.94
CA SER A 114 19.67 11.74 13.95
C SER A 114 20.11 12.14 15.36
N LYS A 115 19.26 11.91 16.37
CA LYS A 115 19.55 12.21 17.77
C LYS A 115 20.46 11.19 18.47
N HIS A 116 20.49 9.93 18.01
CA HIS A 116 21.21 8.84 18.67
C HIS A 116 22.45 8.36 17.88
N THR A 117 22.72 8.97 16.73
CA THR A 117 23.90 8.70 15.89
C THR A 117 24.88 9.89 15.89
N SER A 118 24.59 10.96 16.64
CA SER A 118 25.51 12.09 16.91
C SER A 118 26.31 11.85 18.18
#